data_AF-A0A257ABV9-F1
#
_entry.id   AF-A0A257ABV9-F1
#
_cell.length_a   1.000
_cell.length_b   1.000
_cell.length_c   1.000
_cell.angle_alpha   90.00
_cell.angle_beta   90.00
_cell.angle_gamma   90.00
#
_symmetry.space_group_name_H-M   'P 1'
#
loop_
_entity.id
_entity.type
_entity.pdbx_description
1 polymer ?
#
loop_
_entity_poly.entity_id
_entity_poly.type
_entity_poly.pdbx_seq_one_letter_code
_entity_poly.pdbx_strand_id
1 'polypeptide(L)'
;MDIVEGGPTYLGSIPHPAVGIRVPEILLKGILNAFKERSTVGGLMLSFGRETAPEYVINAPPGKYEISMGHTGTSIKKYITMAAKRSKEEGVTVEIEGDHLTVTSSSAKAVKRISGVEVKGRLSREEVRKSLKYIKDEIDEALSTGHINAFTIDTCDLIRYEVEELSESEIKELFWMEFPGGEGRSIINRYARKLFAFEGPTGKYFEVRFKEIDVMRAALKFKDSLEVGLKIYNYIKENLGKVFGLEIALDETPYLTEPKELLFYLDEWIRMGGHVNFVAPNIGFKKREDYKGDL
;
A
#
# COMPACT_ATOMS: atom_id res chain seq x y z
N MET A 1 -35.47 -10.91 -16.12
CA MET A 1 -34.08 -11.10 -15.66
C MET A 1 -33.45 -9.74 -15.70
N ASP A 2 -33.31 -9.11 -14.55
CA ASP A 2 -32.64 -7.83 -14.46
C ASP A 2 -31.19 -8.04 -14.91
N ILE A 3 -30.75 -7.19 -15.84
CA ILE A 3 -29.37 -7.19 -16.32
C ILE A 3 -28.52 -6.85 -15.10
N VAL A 4 -27.70 -7.80 -14.63
CA VAL A 4 -26.67 -7.50 -13.64
C VAL A 4 -25.71 -6.54 -14.33
N GLU A 5 -25.79 -5.26 -13.97
CA GLU A 5 -24.95 -4.23 -14.55
C GLU A 5 -23.53 -4.42 -13.99
N GLY A 6 -22.70 -5.16 -14.73
CA GLY A 6 -21.29 -5.35 -14.40
C GLY A 6 -20.51 -4.03 -14.46
N GLY A 7 -19.24 -4.08 -14.07
CA GLY A 7 -18.36 -2.91 -14.12
C GLY A 7 -17.63 -2.61 -12.81
N PRO A 8 -16.91 -1.47 -12.78
CA PRO A 8 -16.14 -1.02 -11.62
C PRO A 8 -17.03 -0.71 -10.42
N THR A 9 -16.78 -1.37 -9.29
CA THR A 9 -17.54 -1.24 -8.05
C THR A 9 -16.59 -1.36 -6.85
N TYR A 10 -16.79 -0.52 -5.83
CA TYR A 10 -16.10 -0.67 -4.55
C TYR A 10 -16.69 -1.86 -3.80
N LEU A 11 -15.87 -2.86 -3.47
CA LEU A 11 -16.30 -4.15 -2.90
C LEU A 11 -16.28 -4.16 -1.36
N GLY A 12 -15.79 -3.10 -0.71
CA GLY A 12 -15.71 -3.06 0.75
C GLY A 12 -14.57 -3.92 1.30
N SER A 13 -14.77 -4.48 2.49
CA SER A 13 -13.82 -5.40 3.14
C SER A 13 -14.07 -6.87 2.78
N ILE A 14 -14.74 -7.14 1.66
CA ILE A 14 -15.00 -8.51 1.20
C ILE A 14 -13.69 -9.09 0.67
N PRO A 15 -13.17 -10.21 1.20
CA PRO A 15 -11.98 -10.84 0.64
C PRO A 15 -12.22 -11.28 -0.80
N HIS A 16 -11.35 -10.88 -1.73
CA HIS A 16 -11.48 -11.18 -3.14
C HIS A 16 -10.11 -11.27 -3.81
N PRO A 17 -9.95 -12.04 -4.90
CA PRO A 17 -8.69 -12.10 -5.62
C PRO A 17 -8.46 -10.81 -6.42
N ALA A 18 -7.26 -10.25 -6.35
CA ALA A 18 -6.82 -9.16 -7.22
C ALA A 18 -5.80 -9.67 -8.25
N VAL A 19 -5.96 -9.26 -9.51
CA VAL A 19 -5.15 -9.74 -10.64
C VAL A 19 -4.37 -8.58 -11.27
N GLY A 20 -3.05 -8.69 -11.23
CA GLY A 20 -2.11 -7.80 -11.90
C GLY A 20 -2.04 -8.04 -13.42
N ILE A 21 -2.40 -7.07 -14.26
CA ILE A 21 -2.52 -7.30 -15.73
C ILE A 21 -1.61 -6.38 -16.54
N ARG A 22 -0.35 -6.79 -16.76
CA ARG A 22 0.65 -5.97 -17.48
C ARG A 22 0.40 -5.79 -18.97
N VAL A 23 -0.42 -6.66 -19.58
CA VAL A 23 -0.78 -6.62 -21.00
C VAL A 23 -2.31 -6.74 -21.14
N PRO A 24 -3.06 -5.72 -20.71
CA PRO A 24 -4.52 -5.78 -20.62
C PRO A 24 -5.19 -5.99 -21.98
N GLU A 25 -4.56 -5.61 -23.09
CA GLU A 25 -5.06 -5.82 -24.46
C GLU A 25 -5.27 -7.30 -24.79
N ILE A 26 -4.48 -8.18 -24.18
CA ILE A 26 -4.48 -9.62 -24.48
C ILE A 26 -5.17 -10.40 -23.36
N LEU A 27 -4.83 -10.12 -22.11
CA LEU A 27 -5.17 -10.99 -20.97
C LEU A 27 -6.50 -10.65 -20.31
N LEU A 28 -6.96 -9.40 -20.40
CA LEU A 28 -8.12 -8.92 -19.63
C LEU A 28 -9.39 -9.74 -19.91
N LYS A 29 -9.66 -10.06 -21.18
CA LYS A 29 -10.84 -10.85 -21.54
C LYS A 29 -10.82 -12.24 -20.91
N GLY A 30 -9.67 -12.93 -20.95
CA GLY A 30 -9.54 -14.26 -20.36
C GLY A 30 -9.77 -14.24 -18.85
N ILE A 31 -9.26 -13.21 -18.17
CA ILE A 31 -9.44 -13.02 -16.72
C ILE A 31 -10.91 -12.77 -16.37
N LEU A 32 -11.59 -11.88 -17.11
CA LEU A 32 -13.02 -11.61 -16.89
C LEU A 32 -13.89 -12.85 -17.16
N ASN A 33 -13.57 -13.63 -18.20
CA ASN A 33 -14.25 -14.90 -18.46
C ASN A 33 -14.08 -15.87 -17.28
N ALA A 34 -12.87 -15.99 -16.73
CA ALA A 34 -12.61 -16.84 -15.58
C ALA A 34 -13.40 -16.39 -14.33
N PHE A 35 -13.45 -15.08 -14.05
CA PHE A 35 -14.30 -14.53 -12.98
C PHE A 35 -15.77 -14.88 -13.18
N LYS A 36 -16.28 -14.73 -14.40
CA LYS A 36 -17.66 -15.07 -14.76
C LYS A 36 -17.96 -16.56 -14.61
N GLU A 37 -17.09 -17.43 -15.10
CA GLU A 37 -17.21 -18.89 -15.00
C GLU A 37 -17.15 -19.41 -13.56
N ARG A 38 -16.55 -18.64 -12.65
CA ARG A 38 -16.39 -18.97 -11.24
C ARG A 38 -17.30 -18.17 -10.31
N SER A 39 -18.22 -17.37 -10.85
CA SER A 39 -19.11 -16.48 -10.06
C SER A 39 -18.34 -15.66 -9.03
N THR A 40 -17.17 -15.14 -9.43
CA THR A 40 -16.23 -14.43 -8.58
C THR A 40 -16.21 -12.96 -8.94
N VAL A 41 -16.34 -12.08 -7.93
CA VAL A 41 -15.95 -10.67 -8.04
C VAL A 41 -14.45 -10.58 -7.74
N GLY A 42 -13.73 -9.70 -8.41
CA GLY A 42 -12.28 -9.60 -8.23
C GLY A 42 -11.73 -8.22 -8.53
N GLY A 43 -10.49 -8.01 -8.08
CA GLY A 43 -9.71 -6.80 -8.31
C GLY A 43 -8.96 -6.87 -9.64
N LEU A 44 -8.89 -5.75 -10.34
CA LEU A 44 -7.99 -5.52 -11.46
C LEU A 44 -7.02 -4.43 -11.04
N MET A 45 -5.74 -4.77 -10.96
CA MET A 45 -4.73 -3.84 -10.47
C MET A 45 -3.47 -3.81 -11.33
N LEU A 46 -2.73 -2.73 -11.22
CA LEU A 46 -1.35 -2.61 -11.66
C LEU A 46 -0.66 -1.55 -10.80
N SER A 47 0.63 -1.77 -10.50
CA SER A 47 1.41 -0.81 -9.74
C SER A 47 1.49 0.53 -10.49
N PHE A 48 1.16 1.61 -9.79
CA PHE A 48 1.41 2.97 -10.23
C PHE A 48 2.91 3.26 -10.10
N GLY A 49 3.40 4.15 -10.94
CA GLY A 49 4.81 4.50 -11.07
C GLY A 49 5.61 3.48 -11.85
N ARG A 50 5.57 2.21 -11.45
CA ARG A 50 6.41 1.15 -12.02
C ARG A 50 5.78 0.50 -13.25
N GLU A 51 4.60 -0.10 -13.11
CA GLU A 51 3.97 -0.87 -14.20
C GLU A 51 3.15 0.03 -15.11
N THR A 52 2.38 0.94 -14.51
CA THR A 52 1.72 2.05 -15.20
C THR A 52 2.38 3.36 -14.80
N ALA A 53 2.12 4.41 -15.56
CA ALA A 53 2.51 5.78 -15.23
C ALA A 53 1.52 6.76 -15.86
N PRO A 54 1.52 8.05 -15.49
CA PRO A 54 0.71 9.05 -16.16
C PRO A 54 0.98 9.11 -17.68
N GLU A 55 -0.02 9.50 -18.48
CA GLU A 55 0.08 9.60 -19.94
C GLU A 55 1.28 10.45 -20.38
N TYR A 56 1.61 11.50 -19.63
CA TYR A 56 2.75 12.36 -19.95
C TYR A 56 4.12 11.67 -19.78
N VAL A 57 4.19 10.62 -18.97
CA VAL A 57 5.40 9.78 -18.81
C VAL A 57 5.47 8.81 -19.96
N ILE A 58 4.38 8.10 -20.26
CA ILE A 58 4.32 7.10 -21.33
C ILE A 58 4.60 7.71 -22.71
N ASN A 59 4.11 8.92 -22.97
CA ASN A 59 4.28 9.61 -24.26
C ASN A 59 5.60 10.39 -24.37
N ALA A 60 6.46 10.33 -23.36
CA ALA A 60 7.71 11.07 -23.36
C ALA A 60 8.74 10.49 -24.35
N PRO A 61 9.64 11.33 -24.89
CA PRO A 61 10.80 10.83 -25.62
C PRO A 61 11.67 9.90 -24.74
N PRO A 62 12.32 8.88 -25.33
CA PRO A 62 13.24 8.01 -24.62
C PRO A 62 14.31 8.80 -23.83
N GLY A 63 14.55 8.39 -22.58
CA GLY A 63 15.56 9.01 -21.70
C GLY A 63 15.06 10.21 -20.88
N LYS A 64 13.83 10.69 -21.08
CA LYS A 64 13.25 11.76 -20.23
C LYS A 64 12.94 11.28 -18.80
N TYR A 65 12.46 10.05 -18.67
CA TYR A 65 12.14 9.39 -17.41
C TYR A 65 12.90 8.06 -17.29
N GLU A 66 12.98 7.51 -16.08
CA GLU A 66 13.62 6.21 -15.85
C GLU A 66 12.89 5.11 -16.64
N ILE A 67 13.64 4.17 -17.20
CA ILE A 67 13.07 3.07 -17.99
C ILE A 67 12.13 2.16 -17.19
N SER A 68 12.29 2.14 -15.86
CA SER A 68 11.44 1.38 -14.95
C SER A 68 10.11 2.07 -14.64
N MET A 69 9.93 3.34 -15.04
CA MET A 69 8.66 4.04 -14.89
C MET A 69 7.68 3.67 -16.01
N GLY A 70 6.50 3.18 -15.64
CA GLY A 70 5.48 2.76 -16.61
C GLY A 70 5.99 1.74 -17.63
N HIS A 71 6.84 0.80 -17.21
CA HIS A 71 7.60 -0.08 -18.12
C HIS A 71 6.75 -0.99 -19.00
N THR A 72 5.45 -1.11 -18.74
CA THR A 72 4.51 -1.82 -19.61
C THR A 72 4.11 -1.01 -20.85
N GLY A 73 4.42 0.29 -20.88
CA GLY A 73 3.94 1.22 -21.91
C GLY A 73 2.43 1.53 -21.79
N THR A 74 1.79 1.15 -20.69
CA THR A 74 0.37 1.42 -20.43
C THR A 74 0.22 2.56 -19.45
N SER A 75 -0.49 3.62 -19.85
CA SER A 75 -0.81 4.73 -18.93
C SER A 75 -1.89 4.32 -17.93
N ILE A 76 -1.91 4.97 -16.76
CA ILE A 76 -2.95 4.80 -15.72
C ILE A 76 -4.35 4.95 -16.33
N LYS A 77 -4.58 6.03 -17.07
CA LYS A 77 -5.87 6.29 -17.72
C LYS A 77 -6.30 5.18 -18.68
N LYS A 78 -5.40 4.77 -19.57
CA LYS A 78 -5.64 3.67 -20.52
C LYS A 78 -6.01 2.37 -19.81
N TYR A 79 -5.23 1.98 -18.80
CA TYR A 79 -5.47 0.76 -18.02
C TYR A 79 -6.87 0.77 -17.40
N ILE A 80 -7.19 1.79 -16.62
CA ILE A 80 -8.47 1.89 -15.90
C ILE A 80 -9.65 1.96 -16.88
N THR A 81 -9.53 2.75 -17.96
CA THR A 81 -10.59 2.88 -18.96
C THR A 81 -10.86 1.54 -19.68
N MET A 82 -9.81 0.81 -20.03
CA MET A 82 -9.95 -0.52 -20.65
C MET A 82 -10.59 -1.52 -19.70
N ALA A 83 -10.11 -1.58 -18.45
CA ALA A 83 -10.65 -2.42 -17.39
C ALA A 83 -12.15 -2.16 -17.18
N ALA A 84 -12.53 -0.88 -17.04
CA ALA A 84 -13.91 -0.45 -16.82
C ALA A 84 -14.84 -0.74 -18.00
N LYS A 85 -14.38 -0.45 -19.22
CA LYS A 85 -15.16 -0.72 -20.43
C LYS A 85 -15.39 -2.22 -20.59
N ARG A 86 -14.35 -3.03 -20.45
CA ARG A 86 -14.43 -4.47 -20.70
C ARG A 86 -15.24 -5.20 -19.64
N SER A 87 -15.10 -4.83 -18.37
CA SER A 87 -15.90 -5.44 -17.29
C SER A 87 -17.39 -5.17 -17.46
N LYS A 88 -17.78 -3.97 -17.92
CA LYS A 88 -19.16 -3.66 -18.31
C LYS A 88 -19.63 -4.50 -19.49
N GLU A 89 -18.85 -4.57 -20.57
CA GLU A 89 -19.19 -5.37 -21.76
C GLU A 89 -19.40 -6.86 -21.44
N GLU A 90 -18.60 -7.42 -20.54
CA GLU A 90 -18.68 -8.83 -20.15
C GLU A 90 -19.71 -9.10 -19.03
N GLY A 91 -20.28 -8.05 -18.43
CA GLY A 91 -21.21 -8.15 -17.32
C GLY A 91 -20.57 -8.69 -16.03
N VAL A 92 -19.32 -8.30 -15.76
CA VAL A 92 -18.54 -8.77 -14.60
C VAL A 92 -18.28 -7.61 -13.65
N THR A 93 -18.64 -7.76 -12.38
CA THR A 93 -18.31 -6.79 -11.33
C THR A 93 -16.85 -6.93 -10.92
N VAL A 94 -16.12 -5.81 -10.96
CA VAL A 94 -14.70 -5.76 -10.58
C VAL A 94 -14.40 -4.55 -9.72
N GLU A 95 -13.39 -4.64 -8.86
CA GLU A 95 -12.77 -3.47 -8.22
C GLU A 95 -11.57 -3.05 -9.06
N ILE A 96 -11.44 -1.77 -9.42
CA ILE A 96 -10.22 -1.26 -10.07
C ILE A 96 -9.37 -0.57 -9.02
N GLU A 97 -8.12 -1.02 -8.89
CA GLU A 97 -7.19 -0.58 -7.87
C GLU A 97 -5.94 0.06 -8.47
N GLY A 98 -5.55 1.21 -7.90
CA GLY A 98 -4.21 1.78 -8.07
C GLY A 98 -3.25 1.16 -7.06
N ASP A 99 -2.56 0.11 -7.50
CA ASP A 99 -1.66 -0.66 -6.65
C ASP A 99 -0.32 0.09 -6.44
N HIS A 100 0.33 -0.12 -5.29
CA HIS A 100 1.60 0.48 -4.88
C HIS A 100 1.78 1.97 -5.27
N LEU A 101 1.08 2.88 -4.58
CA LEU A 101 1.44 4.30 -4.54
C LEU A 101 2.75 4.48 -3.74
N THR A 102 3.87 4.10 -4.37
CA THR A 102 5.16 3.98 -3.68
C THR A 102 5.83 5.34 -3.45
N VAL A 103 6.10 5.65 -2.19
CA VAL A 103 6.95 6.79 -1.83
C VAL A 103 8.41 6.38 -1.95
N THR A 104 9.06 6.71 -3.08
CA THR A 104 10.47 6.37 -3.32
C THR A 104 11.22 7.47 -4.08
N SER A 105 12.56 7.48 -3.98
CA SER A 105 13.40 8.39 -4.77
C SER A 105 13.51 7.97 -6.24
N SER A 106 13.26 6.68 -6.55
CA SER A 106 13.29 6.18 -7.92
C SER A 106 12.54 4.87 -8.09
N SER A 107 11.92 4.70 -9.26
CA SER A 107 11.22 3.46 -9.62
C SER A 107 12.17 2.24 -9.64
N ALA A 108 13.43 2.46 -9.99
CA ALA A 108 14.46 1.42 -9.98
C ALA A 108 14.77 0.90 -8.57
N LYS A 109 14.66 1.73 -7.53
CA LYS A 109 14.84 1.29 -6.14
C LYS A 109 13.68 0.41 -5.68
N ALA A 110 12.44 0.77 -6.01
CA ALA A 110 11.28 -0.07 -5.76
C ALA A 110 11.42 -1.46 -6.42
N VAL A 111 11.84 -1.51 -7.69
CA VAL A 111 12.11 -2.78 -8.40
C VAL A 111 13.16 -3.65 -7.70
N LYS A 112 14.25 -3.04 -7.22
CA LYS A 112 15.33 -3.74 -6.51
C LYS A 112 14.81 -4.38 -5.22
N ARG A 113 13.98 -3.69 -4.45
CA ARG A 113 13.45 -4.21 -3.18
C ARG A 113 12.57 -5.44 -3.36
N ILE A 114 11.70 -5.41 -4.36
CA ILE A 114 10.81 -6.52 -4.72
C ILE A 114 11.58 -7.74 -5.19
N SER A 115 12.79 -7.51 -5.70
CA SER A 115 13.75 -8.54 -6.08
C SER A 115 14.60 -9.03 -4.90
N GLY A 116 14.31 -8.57 -3.68
CA GLY A 116 15.03 -8.92 -2.46
C GLY A 116 16.36 -8.20 -2.25
N VAL A 117 16.63 -7.13 -2.99
CA VAL A 117 17.87 -6.35 -2.84
C VAL A 117 17.68 -5.24 -1.81
N GLU A 118 18.49 -5.27 -0.76
CA GLU A 118 18.49 -4.24 0.29
C GLU A 118 18.99 -2.90 -0.28
N VAL A 119 18.13 -1.88 -0.23
CA VAL A 119 18.49 -0.52 -0.60
C VAL A 119 18.53 0.31 0.68
N LYS A 120 19.73 0.55 1.20
CA LYS A 120 19.94 1.38 2.40
C LYS A 120 19.94 2.87 2.05
N GLY A 121 19.23 3.66 2.85
CA GLY A 121 19.28 5.13 2.80
C GLY A 121 17.92 5.78 2.99
N ARG A 122 17.85 6.75 3.91
CA ARG A 122 16.65 7.55 4.18
C ARG A 122 16.37 8.49 3.02
N LEU A 123 15.11 8.60 2.61
CA LEU A 123 14.69 9.62 1.66
C LEU A 123 14.89 11.02 2.25
N SER A 124 15.53 11.90 1.48
CA SER A 124 15.59 13.32 1.81
C SER A 124 14.20 13.94 1.73
N ARG A 125 13.99 15.06 2.44
CA ARG A 125 12.73 15.83 2.36
C ARG A 125 12.38 16.25 0.93
N GLU A 126 13.39 16.52 0.10
CA GLU A 126 13.17 16.88 -1.29
C GLU A 126 12.69 15.68 -2.13
N GLU A 127 13.27 14.49 -1.92
CA GLU A 127 12.82 13.26 -2.58
C GLU A 127 11.39 12.91 -2.19
N VAL A 128 11.05 12.97 -0.89
CA VAL A 128 9.67 12.76 -0.42
C VAL A 128 8.72 13.76 -1.07
N ARG A 129 9.10 15.05 -1.17
CA ARG A 129 8.27 16.07 -1.81
C ARG A 129 8.06 15.80 -3.30
N LYS A 130 9.11 15.39 -4.02
CA LYS A 130 9.03 15.04 -5.45
C LYS A 130 8.15 13.81 -5.66
N SER A 131 8.34 12.78 -4.84
CA SER A 131 7.54 11.55 -4.89
C SER A 131 6.07 11.85 -4.59
N LEU A 132 5.76 12.63 -3.55
CA LEU A 132 4.38 13.05 -3.25
C LEU A 132 3.75 13.85 -4.39
N LYS A 133 4.51 14.71 -5.07
CA LYS A 133 4.00 15.42 -6.25
C LYS A 133 3.65 14.44 -7.36
N TYR A 134 4.53 13.49 -7.62
CA TYR A 134 4.32 12.48 -8.66
C TYR A 134 3.12 11.57 -8.34
N ILE A 135 3.02 11.06 -7.11
CA ILE A 135 1.86 10.28 -6.63
C ILE A 135 0.55 11.06 -6.81
N LYS A 136 0.55 12.39 -6.60
CA LYS A 136 -0.62 13.23 -6.87
C LYS A 136 -0.99 13.23 -8.35
N ASP A 137 -0.02 13.35 -9.25
CA ASP A 137 -0.29 13.26 -10.70
C ASP A 137 -0.91 11.90 -11.07
N GLU A 138 -0.47 10.82 -10.42
CA GLU A 138 -1.00 9.46 -10.63
C GLU A 138 -2.42 9.31 -10.12
N ILE A 139 -2.69 9.82 -8.91
CA ILE A 139 -4.03 9.88 -8.34
C ILE A 139 -4.93 10.71 -9.24
N ASP A 140 -4.53 11.92 -9.61
CA ASP A 140 -5.33 12.84 -10.44
C ASP A 140 -5.70 12.20 -11.79
N GLU A 141 -4.76 11.51 -12.44
CA GLU A 141 -5.06 10.78 -13.67
C GLU A 141 -6.03 9.62 -13.43
N ALA A 142 -5.85 8.84 -12.36
CA ALA A 142 -6.78 7.76 -12.01
C ALA A 142 -8.19 8.29 -11.70
N LEU A 143 -8.29 9.38 -10.93
CA LEU A 143 -9.54 10.05 -10.59
C LEU A 143 -10.26 10.58 -11.84
N SER A 144 -9.51 11.11 -12.81
CA SER A 144 -10.06 11.64 -14.07
C SER A 144 -10.85 10.60 -14.89
N THR A 145 -10.63 9.31 -14.65
CA THR A 145 -11.36 8.22 -15.31
C THR A 145 -12.76 7.99 -14.75
N GLY A 146 -13.02 8.40 -13.50
CA GLY A 146 -14.26 8.11 -12.78
C GLY A 146 -14.47 6.63 -12.42
N HIS A 147 -13.49 5.75 -12.67
CA HIS A 147 -13.64 4.31 -12.55
C HIS A 147 -12.75 3.64 -11.50
N ILE A 148 -11.81 4.38 -10.90
CA ILE A 148 -11.01 3.87 -9.77
C ILE A 148 -11.89 3.64 -8.53
N ASN A 149 -11.58 2.58 -7.78
CA ASN A 149 -12.33 2.12 -6.61
C ASN A 149 -11.46 1.96 -5.36
N ALA A 150 -10.21 1.57 -5.52
CA ALA A 150 -9.30 1.30 -4.41
C ALA A 150 -7.87 1.77 -4.69
N PHE A 151 -7.09 1.92 -3.62
CA PHE A 151 -5.68 2.29 -3.68
C PHE A 151 -4.87 1.52 -2.63
N THR A 152 -3.62 1.20 -2.97
CA THR A 152 -2.64 0.61 -2.06
C THR A 152 -1.54 1.62 -1.79
N ILE A 153 -1.36 2.01 -0.53
CA ILE A 153 -0.32 2.94 -0.11
C ILE A 153 0.91 2.15 0.33
N ASP A 154 2.05 2.46 -0.30
CA ASP A 154 3.34 1.87 0.01
C ASP A 154 4.33 2.94 0.46
N THR A 155 4.63 2.91 1.75
CA THR A 155 5.54 3.83 2.43
C THR A 155 6.77 3.13 3.00
N CYS A 156 7.13 1.94 2.46
CA CYS A 156 8.24 1.14 3.00
C CYS A 156 9.59 1.88 3.02
N ASP A 157 9.90 2.76 2.05
CA ASP A 157 11.14 3.57 2.03
C ASP A 157 11.23 4.56 3.22
N LEU A 158 10.11 4.87 3.86
CA LEU A 158 10.05 5.83 4.96
C LEU A 158 10.20 5.16 6.33
N ILE A 159 10.21 3.83 6.38
CA ILE A 159 10.41 3.07 7.61
C ILE A 159 11.89 3.18 8.00
N ARG A 160 12.14 3.64 9.22
CA ARG A 160 13.50 3.86 9.74
C ARG A 160 14.07 2.58 10.34
N TYR A 161 14.56 1.69 9.48
CA TYR A 161 15.15 0.42 9.90
C TYR A 161 16.40 0.59 10.76
N GLU A 162 17.12 1.72 10.63
CA GLU A 162 18.28 2.03 11.46
C GLU A 162 17.94 2.15 12.96
N VAL A 163 16.67 2.34 13.31
CA VAL A 163 16.21 2.38 14.71
C VAL A 163 16.39 1.01 15.40
N GLU A 164 16.40 -0.09 14.64
CA GLU A 164 16.66 -1.44 15.16
C GLU A 164 18.11 -1.62 15.64
N GLU A 165 19.05 -0.82 15.12
CA GLU A 165 20.46 -0.89 15.46
C GLU A 165 20.81 -0.08 16.73
N LEU A 166 19.87 0.73 17.24
CA LEU A 166 20.07 1.61 18.39
C LEU A 166 19.96 0.86 19.73
N SER A 167 20.80 1.25 20.68
CA SER A 167 20.67 0.82 22.08
C SER A 167 19.41 1.38 22.73
N GLU A 168 18.96 0.78 23.84
CA GLU A 168 17.78 1.29 24.56
C GLU A 168 17.93 2.73 25.04
N SER A 169 19.16 3.14 25.42
CA SER A 169 19.45 4.52 25.82
C SER A 169 19.28 5.49 24.65
N GLU A 170 19.81 5.14 23.49
CA GLU A 170 19.72 5.96 22.27
C GLU A 170 18.26 6.08 21.80
N ILE A 171 17.49 4.98 21.84
CA ILE A 171 16.06 4.99 21.52
C ILE A 171 15.31 5.94 22.46
N LYS A 172 15.56 5.88 23.78
CA LYS A 172 14.89 6.76 24.75
C LYS A 172 15.21 8.23 24.51
N GLU A 173 16.49 8.55 24.29
CA GLU A 173 16.92 9.92 24.02
C GLU A 173 16.28 10.46 22.73
N LEU A 174 16.38 9.70 21.64
CA LEU A 174 15.81 10.05 20.34
C LEU A 174 14.29 10.17 20.40
N PHE A 175 13.60 9.27 21.11
CA PHE A 175 12.16 9.32 21.30
C PHE A 175 11.71 10.60 21.99
N TRP A 176 12.35 10.98 23.10
CA TRP A 176 11.97 12.19 23.83
C TRP A 176 12.37 13.48 23.09
N MET A 177 13.38 13.43 22.23
CA MET A 177 13.70 14.51 21.32
C MET A 177 12.61 14.69 20.24
N GLU A 178 12.13 13.60 19.66
CA GLU A 178 11.15 13.64 18.56
C GLU A 178 9.68 13.74 18.99
N PHE A 179 9.35 13.31 20.21
CA PHE A 179 8.01 13.31 20.79
C PHE A 179 8.02 13.91 22.22
N PRO A 180 8.35 15.21 22.37
CA PRO A 180 8.59 15.80 23.68
C PRO A 180 7.32 15.89 24.54
N GLY A 181 7.50 15.73 25.85
CA GLY A 181 6.49 16.09 26.85
C GLY A 181 5.21 15.25 26.81
N GLY A 182 4.07 15.90 26.58
CA GLY A 182 2.74 15.27 26.64
C GLY A 182 2.50 14.25 25.53
N GLU A 183 3.06 14.48 24.35
CA GLU A 183 2.92 13.63 23.17
C GLU A 183 3.55 12.25 23.39
N GLY A 184 4.84 12.21 23.73
CA GLY A 184 5.54 10.95 23.99
C GLY A 184 4.92 10.15 25.15
N ARG A 185 4.48 10.84 26.22
CA ARG A 185 3.73 10.19 27.32
C ARG A 185 2.42 9.59 26.84
N SER A 186 1.69 10.30 25.98
CA SER A 186 0.44 9.79 25.40
C SER A 186 0.69 8.53 24.57
N ILE A 187 1.72 8.53 23.70
CA ILE A 187 2.11 7.37 22.89
C ILE A 187 2.40 6.17 23.79
N ILE A 188 3.26 6.33 24.81
CA ILE A 188 3.59 5.24 25.74
C ILE A 188 2.34 4.71 26.46
N ASN A 189 1.51 5.60 27.01
CA ASN A 189 0.31 5.23 27.76
C ASN A 189 -0.75 4.50 26.92
N ARG A 190 -0.72 4.64 25.59
CA ARG A 190 -1.63 3.90 24.70
C ARG A 190 -1.33 2.41 24.66
N TYR A 191 -0.08 2.01 24.80
CA TYR A 191 0.36 0.62 24.54
C TYR A 191 1.06 -0.05 25.72
N ALA A 192 1.93 0.69 26.41
CA ALA A 192 2.79 0.10 27.43
C ALA A 192 1.96 -0.50 28.57
N ARG A 193 2.37 -1.69 29.02
CA ARG A 193 1.75 -2.43 30.13
C ARG A 193 0.28 -2.81 29.88
N LYS A 194 -0.21 -2.70 28.64
CA LYS A 194 -1.50 -3.26 28.23
C LYS A 194 -1.32 -4.63 27.60
N LEU A 195 -2.38 -5.42 27.71
CA LEU A 195 -2.54 -6.68 27.02
C LEU A 195 -3.55 -6.46 25.90
N PHE A 196 -3.15 -6.74 24.67
CA PHE A 196 -4.04 -6.82 23.52
C PHE A 196 -4.29 -8.29 23.23
N ALA A 197 -5.54 -8.73 23.30
CA ALA A 197 -5.92 -10.12 23.07
C ALA A 197 -6.87 -10.18 21.86
N PHE A 198 -6.55 -11.04 20.91
CA PHE A 198 -7.31 -11.25 19.68
C PHE A 198 -7.76 -12.69 19.62
N GLU A 199 -9.04 -12.92 19.36
CA GLU A 199 -9.55 -14.27 19.12
C GLU A 199 -9.19 -14.69 17.70
N GLY A 200 -8.41 -15.76 17.56
CA GLY A 200 -8.08 -16.34 16.28
C GLY A 200 -9.22 -17.19 15.71
N PRO A 201 -9.14 -17.60 14.43
CA PRO A 201 -10.19 -18.38 13.76
C PRO A 201 -10.51 -19.73 14.42
N THR A 202 -9.59 -20.24 15.26
CA THR A 202 -9.72 -21.50 15.99
C THR A 202 -10.26 -21.32 17.42
N GLY A 203 -10.63 -20.09 17.82
CA GLY A 203 -11.02 -19.75 19.20
C GLY A 203 -9.83 -19.62 20.16
N LYS A 204 -8.60 -19.83 19.70
CA LYS A 204 -7.38 -19.57 20.49
C LYS A 204 -7.10 -18.07 20.53
N TYR A 205 -6.77 -17.57 21.71
CA TYR A 205 -6.35 -16.18 21.89
C TYR A 205 -4.90 -15.99 21.47
N PHE A 206 -4.65 -14.93 20.73
CA PHE A 206 -3.34 -14.39 20.43
C PHE A 206 -3.13 -13.11 21.24
N GLU A 207 -2.07 -13.09 22.06
CA GLU A 207 -1.78 -12.01 22.98
C GLU A 207 -0.57 -11.19 22.51
N VAL A 208 -0.70 -9.85 22.50
CA VAL A 208 0.38 -8.91 22.24
C VAL A 208 0.58 -8.01 23.45
N ARG A 209 1.83 -7.86 23.87
CA ARG A 209 2.25 -6.98 24.98
C ARG A 209 3.40 -6.10 24.54
N PHE A 210 3.39 -4.85 25.00
CA PHE A 210 4.45 -3.89 24.76
C PHE A 210 5.18 -3.55 26.05
N LYS A 211 6.51 -3.65 26.03
CA LYS A 211 7.37 -2.87 26.93
C LYS A 211 7.41 -1.43 26.45
N GLU A 212 7.69 -0.49 27.34
CA GLU A 212 7.82 0.93 26.97
C GLU A 212 8.82 1.15 25.83
N ILE A 213 9.93 0.40 25.85
CA ILE A 213 10.95 0.47 24.80
C ILE A 213 10.44 -0.01 23.44
N ASP A 214 9.55 -1.00 23.40
CA ASP A 214 8.95 -1.49 22.15
C ASP A 214 8.09 -0.39 21.51
N VAL A 215 7.35 0.36 22.35
CA VAL A 215 6.51 1.48 21.89
C VAL A 215 7.36 2.62 21.35
N MET A 216 8.42 3.00 22.07
CA MET A 216 9.33 4.06 21.62
C MET A 216 10.00 3.71 20.29
N ARG A 217 10.44 2.46 20.15
CA ARG A 217 11.03 1.93 18.92
C ARG A 217 10.05 2.00 17.75
N ALA A 218 8.84 1.48 17.92
CA ALA A 218 7.81 1.50 16.88
C ALA A 218 7.42 2.94 16.47
N ALA A 219 7.27 3.84 17.44
CA ALA A 219 6.96 5.25 17.20
C ALA A 219 8.02 5.94 16.33
N LEU A 220 9.30 5.73 16.65
CA LEU A 220 10.42 6.28 15.86
C LEU A 220 10.49 5.65 14.47
N LYS A 221 10.32 4.33 14.38
CA LYS A 221 10.42 3.53 13.15
C LYS A 221 9.37 3.92 12.11
N PHE A 222 8.13 4.16 12.55
CA PHE A 222 6.98 4.33 11.65
C PHE A 222 6.51 5.78 11.48
N LYS A 223 7.08 6.75 12.20
CA LYS A 223 6.67 8.17 12.16
C LYS A 223 6.49 8.71 10.75
N ASP A 224 7.55 8.70 9.94
CA ASP A 224 7.54 9.27 8.60
C ASP A 224 6.57 8.51 7.67
N SER A 225 6.51 7.19 7.82
CA SER A 225 5.61 6.31 7.06
C SER A 225 4.13 6.64 7.33
N LEU A 226 3.74 6.76 8.60
CA LEU A 226 2.38 7.13 9.02
C LEU A 226 2.02 8.55 8.57
N GLU A 227 2.91 9.53 8.80
CA GLU A 227 2.66 10.93 8.45
C GLU A 227 2.50 11.14 6.94
N VAL A 228 3.34 10.50 6.13
CA VAL A 228 3.29 10.64 4.66
C VAL A 228 2.15 9.81 4.08
N GLY A 229 1.93 8.59 4.57
CA GLY A 229 0.80 7.77 4.18
C GLY A 229 -0.53 8.49 4.41
N LEU A 230 -0.68 9.17 5.55
CA LEU A 230 -1.89 9.94 5.86
C LEU A 230 -2.08 11.13 4.89
N LYS A 231 -0.99 11.78 4.46
CA LYS A 231 -1.06 12.85 3.43
C LYS A 231 -1.59 12.33 2.10
N ILE A 232 -1.16 11.12 1.68
CA ILE A 232 -1.64 10.47 0.46
C ILE A 232 -3.12 10.11 0.63
N TYR A 233 -3.48 9.45 1.73
CA TYR A 233 -4.85 9.08 2.04
C TYR A 233 -5.81 10.29 2.04
N ASN A 234 -5.43 11.38 2.72
CA ASN A 234 -6.25 12.59 2.77
C ASN A 234 -6.39 13.23 1.38
N TYR A 235 -5.34 13.22 0.56
CA TYR A 235 -5.42 13.69 -0.81
C TYR A 235 -6.42 12.89 -1.64
N ILE A 236 -6.41 11.56 -1.55
CA ILE A 236 -7.40 10.69 -2.22
C ILE A 236 -8.81 11.01 -1.71
N LYS A 237 -8.99 11.05 -0.39
CA LYS A 237 -10.28 11.28 0.27
C LYS A 237 -10.90 12.62 -0.12
N GLU A 238 -10.11 13.69 -0.17
CA GLU A 238 -10.56 15.04 -0.51
C GLU A 238 -10.97 15.16 -1.99
N ASN A 239 -10.32 14.43 -2.90
CA ASN A 239 -10.52 14.59 -4.35
C ASN A 239 -11.45 13.54 -4.98
N LEU A 240 -11.59 12.35 -4.39
CA LEU A 240 -12.41 11.28 -4.96
C LEU A 240 -13.92 11.48 -4.72
N GLY A 241 -14.30 12.09 -3.59
CA GLY A 241 -15.70 12.44 -3.27
C GLY A 241 -16.66 11.26 -3.05
N LYS A 242 -16.14 10.02 -2.99
CA LYS A 242 -16.90 8.79 -2.70
C LYS A 242 -16.08 7.85 -1.80
N VAL A 243 -16.73 6.83 -1.26
CA VAL A 243 -16.07 5.74 -0.53
C VAL A 243 -15.11 4.98 -1.45
N PHE A 244 -14.01 4.50 -0.89
CA PHE A 244 -12.97 3.77 -1.62
C PHE A 244 -12.30 2.72 -0.73
N GLY A 245 -11.72 1.71 -1.38
CA GLY A 245 -10.87 0.73 -0.73
C GLY A 245 -9.49 1.29 -0.45
N LEU A 246 -8.97 1.07 0.75
CA LEU A 246 -7.58 1.34 1.06
C LEU A 246 -6.88 0.09 1.58
N GLU A 247 -5.75 -0.24 0.97
CA GLU A 247 -4.78 -1.17 1.51
C GLU A 247 -3.50 -0.44 1.95
N ILE A 248 -2.89 -0.96 3.02
CA ILE A 248 -1.56 -0.53 3.50
C ILE A 248 -0.57 -1.65 3.19
N ALA A 249 0.44 -1.34 2.38
CA ALA A 249 1.50 -2.29 2.02
C ALA A 249 2.69 -2.19 2.98
N LEU A 250 3.07 -3.33 3.55
CA LEU A 250 4.26 -3.55 4.38
C LEU A 250 5.01 -4.84 3.96
N ASP A 251 4.59 -5.45 2.86
CA ASP A 251 5.10 -6.72 2.34
C ASP A 251 6.47 -6.57 1.66
N GLU A 252 6.78 -5.36 1.18
CA GLU A 252 8.10 -5.04 0.62
C GLU A 252 9.17 -4.73 1.68
N THR A 253 8.84 -4.76 2.97
CA THR A 253 9.84 -4.52 4.02
C THR A 253 10.95 -5.59 4.00
N PRO A 254 12.21 -5.27 4.37
CA PRO A 254 13.32 -6.24 4.31
C PRO A 254 13.24 -7.34 5.39
N TYR A 255 12.34 -7.20 6.37
CA TYR A 255 12.16 -8.13 7.48
C TYR A 255 10.69 -8.51 7.62
N LEU A 256 10.42 -9.64 8.26
CA LEU A 256 9.05 -10.04 8.58
C LEU A 256 8.39 -8.98 9.48
N THR A 257 7.14 -8.67 9.18
CA THR A 257 6.37 -7.72 10.00
C THR A 257 6.01 -8.39 11.32
N GLU A 258 6.55 -7.89 12.44
CA GLU A 258 6.18 -8.43 13.75
C GLU A 258 4.72 -8.08 14.09
N PRO A 259 3.95 -8.97 14.76
CA PRO A 259 2.57 -8.68 15.16
C PRO A 259 2.40 -7.41 16.00
N LYS A 260 3.39 -7.08 16.85
CA LYS A 260 3.38 -5.84 17.64
C LYS A 260 3.53 -4.59 16.78
N GLU A 261 4.32 -4.68 15.71
CA GLU A 261 4.55 -3.56 14.80
C GLU A 261 3.30 -3.31 13.97
N LEU A 262 2.69 -4.38 13.45
CA LEU A 262 1.44 -4.31 12.74
C LEU A 262 0.33 -3.69 13.61
N LEU A 263 0.20 -4.14 14.86
CA LEU A 263 -0.78 -3.58 15.80
C LEU A 263 -0.52 -2.09 16.07
N PHE A 264 0.73 -1.72 16.35
CA PHE A 264 1.09 -0.31 16.58
C PHE A 264 0.77 0.54 15.36
N TYR A 265 1.19 0.10 14.17
CA TYR A 265 1.01 0.84 12.92
C TYR A 265 -0.48 1.07 12.61
N LEU A 266 -1.30 0.04 12.68
CA LEU A 266 -2.73 0.13 12.37
C LEU A 266 -3.51 0.94 13.41
N ASP A 267 -3.21 0.79 14.71
CA ASP A 267 -3.89 1.57 15.74
C ASP A 267 -3.53 3.07 15.64
N GLU A 268 -2.26 3.40 15.38
CA GLU A 268 -1.87 4.79 15.14
C GLU A 268 -2.45 5.35 13.84
N TRP A 269 -2.49 4.56 12.75
CA TRP A 269 -3.14 4.94 11.48
C TRP A 269 -4.60 5.35 11.70
N ILE A 270 -5.37 4.52 12.39
CA ILE A 270 -6.79 4.77 12.69
C ILE A 270 -6.94 6.00 13.58
N ARG A 271 -6.08 6.17 14.60
CA ARG A 271 -6.10 7.35 15.49
C ARG A 271 -5.79 8.65 14.77
N MET A 272 -4.94 8.60 13.75
CA MET A 272 -4.63 9.73 12.88
C MET A 272 -5.78 10.07 11.90
N GLY A 273 -6.87 9.30 11.93
CA GLY A 273 -8.05 9.50 11.08
C GLY A 273 -8.02 8.74 9.77
N GLY A 274 -7.05 7.83 9.61
CA GLY A 274 -6.97 6.92 8.47
C GLY A 274 -8.04 5.83 8.52
N HIS A 275 -8.57 5.47 7.36
CA HIS A 275 -9.39 4.27 7.16
C HIS A 275 -8.55 3.21 6.46
N VAL A 276 -8.78 1.92 6.72
CA VAL A 276 -8.08 0.82 6.05
C VAL A 276 -9.01 -0.37 5.92
N ASN A 277 -9.02 -1.01 4.75
CA ASN A 277 -9.78 -2.21 4.45
C ASN A 277 -8.90 -3.46 4.56
N PHE A 278 -7.69 -3.38 4.03
CA PHE A 278 -6.74 -4.47 3.94
C PHE A 278 -5.34 -4.03 4.35
N VAL A 279 -4.51 -4.99 4.75
CA VAL A 279 -3.11 -4.77 5.06
C VAL A 279 -2.31 -5.93 4.49
N ALA A 280 -1.20 -5.62 3.84
CA ALA A 280 -0.26 -6.59 3.31
C ALA A 280 1.00 -6.60 4.18
N PRO A 281 1.05 -7.37 5.29
CA PRO A 281 2.28 -7.52 6.08
C PRO A 281 3.31 -8.39 5.34
N ASN A 282 4.60 -8.16 5.59
CA ASN A 282 5.62 -9.09 5.14
C ASN A 282 5.59 -10.36 5.99
N ILE A 283 5.12 -11.45 5.37
CA ILE A 283 5.05 -12.80 5.94
C ILE A 283 6.04 -13.78 5.27
N GLY A 284 7.01 -13.29 4.49
CA GLY A 284 8.13 -14.08 3.97
C GLY A 284 7.93 -14.67 2.57
N PHE A 285 6.88 -14.27 1.85
CA PHE A 285 6.70 -14.65 0.45
C PHE A 285 7.70 -13.94 -0.46
N LYS A 286 8.18 -14.67 -1.48
CA LYS A 286 9.05 -14.12 -2.52
C LYS A 286 8.39 -14.25 -3.88
N LYS A 287 8.67 -13.28 -4.75
CA LYS A 287 8.06 -13.22 -6.07
C LYS A 287 8.40 -14.47 -6.89
N ARG A 288 7.36 -15.12 -7.43
CA ARG A 288 7.44 -16.35 -8.27
C ARG A 288 8.00 -17.57 -7.55
N GLU A 289 7.97 -17.58 -6.23
CA GLU A 289 8.39 -18.71 -5.42
C GLU A 289 7.23 -19.12 -4.51
N ASP A 290 7.13 -20.43 -4.25
CA ASP A 290 6.27 -20.91 -3.17
C ASP A 290 6.89 -20.53 -1.81
N TYR A 291 6.08 -20.55 -0.77
CA TYR A 291 6.54 -20.27 0.58
C TYR A 291 7.58 -21.31 1.03
N LYS A 292 8.66 -20.82 1.63
CA LYS A 292 9.81 -21.65 2.06
C LYS A 292 10.00 -21.69 3.57
N GLY A 293 9.12 -21.05 4.33
CA GLY A 293 9.17 -21.08 5.79
C GLY A 293 8.41 -22.26 6.39
N ASP A 294 8.17 -22.19 7.70
CA ASP A 294 7.35 -23.15 8.44
C ASP A 294 5.86 -22.71 8.44
N LEU A 295 4.94 -23.66 8.27
CA LEU A 295 3.48 -23.44 8.09
C LEU A 295 2.67 -23.93 9.29
#